data_AF-A0A0Q3SR86-F1
#
_entry.id   AF-A0A0Q3SR86-F1
#
_cell.length_a   1.000
_cell.length_b   1.000
_cell.length_c   1.000
_cell.angle_alpha   90.00
_cell.angle_beta   90.00
_cell.angle_gamma   90.00
#
_symmetry.space_group_name_H-M   'P 1'
#
loop_
_entity.id
_entity.type
_entity.pdbx_description
1 polymer ?
#
loop_
_entity_poly.entity_id
_entity_poly.type
_entity_poly.pdbx_seq_one_letter_code
_entity_poly.pdbx_strand_id
1 'polypeptide(L)'
;MKIVMAIIKPFKLEEVRDALTTIGVHGLTVTEVKGYGRQKGHTEIYRGAEYAVSFLPKIKIEVAIPDDLVGRVIEAITATARTGQIGDGKIFVSSIEKAVRIRTGETDADAL
;
A
#
# COMPACT_ATOMS: atom_id res chain seq x y z
N MET A 1 14.62 -4.23 10.23
CA MET A 1 13.72 -3.30 9.54
C MET A 1 12.87 -4.06 8.54
N LYS A 2 11.66 -3.57 8.27
CA LYS A 2 10.76 -4.12 7.25
C LYS A 2 10.31 -3.05 6.28
N ILE A 3 9.90 -3.49 5.09
CA ILE A 3 9.05 -2.71 4.21
C ILE A 3 7.63 -3.28 4.27
N VAL A 4 6.67 -2.43 4.61
CA VAL A 4 5.24 -2.75 4.53
C VAL A 4 4.73 -2.22 3.20
N MET A 5 4.18 -3.12 2.39
CA MET A 5 3.57 -2.81 1.10
C MET A 5 2.07 -3.03 1.20
N ALA A 6 1.28 -1.96 1.08
CA ALA A 6 -0.18 -2.03 1.10
C ALA A 6 -0.75 -1.68 -0.28
N ILE A 7 -1.56 -2.57 -0.84
CA ILE A 7 -2.37 -2.30 -2.04
C ILE A 7 -3.78 -2.00 -1.55
N ILE A 8 -4.29 -0.79 -1.80
CA ILE A 8 -5.58 -0.31 -1.28
C ILE A 8 -6.46 0.30 -2.38
N LYS A 9 -7.73 0.58 -2.05
CA LYS A 9 -8.62 1.39 -2.91
C LYS A 9 -8.11 2.84 -2.98
N PRO A 10 -8.13 3.51 -4.15
CA PRO A 10 -7.53 4.84 -4.30
C PRO A 10 -8.05 5.92 -3.34
N PHE A 11 -9.36 5.97 -3.12
CA PHE A 11 -9.98 6.97 -2.23
C PHE A 11 -9.60 6.83 -0.74
N LYS A 12 -8.94 5.73 -0.34
CA LYS A 12 -8.49 5.51 1.03
C LYS A 12 -7.10 6.06 1.32
N LEU A 13 -6.38 6.57 0.31
CA LEU A 13 -4.99 7.01 0.46
C LEU A 13 -4.81 8.08 1.54
N GLU A 14 -5.63 9.13 1.54
CA GLU A 14 -5.53 10.24 2.49
C GLU A 14 -5.74 9.75 3.94
N GLU A 15 -6.80 8.98 4.19
CA GLU A 15 -7.08 8.42 5.52
C GLU A 15 -5.94 7.51 6.03
N VAL A 16 -5.36 6.69 5.14
CA VAL A 16 -4.22 5.82 5.49
C VAL A 16 -2.98 6.65 5.81
N ARG A 17 -2.67 7.67 5.01
CA ARG A 17 -1.53 8.58 5.24
C ARG A 17 -1.64 9.26 6.60
N ASP A 18 -2.82 9.78 6.94
CA ASP A 18 -3.03 10.52 8.18
C ASP A 18 -2.92 9.60 9.41
N ALA A 19 -3.43 8.37 9.32
CA ALA A 19 -3.29 7.38 10.38
C ALA A 19 -1.83 6.94 10.59
N LEU A 20 -1.07 6.76 9.51
CA LEU A 20 0.37 6.46 9.58
C LEU A 20 1.15 7.63 10.22
N THR A 21 0.82 8.87 9.82
CA THR A 21 1.43 10.08 10.40
C THR A 21 1.18 10.16 11.91
N THR A 22 -0.04 9.84 12.36
CA THR A 22 -0.43 9.86 13.78
C THR A 22 0.38 8.89 14.65
N ILE A 23 0.89 7.81 14.06
CA ILE A 23 1.74 6.82 14.78
C ILE A 23 3.24 7.05 14.58
N GLY A 24 3.64 8.19 14.00
CA GLY A 24 5.05 8.60 13.84
C GLY A 24 5.70 8.12 12.54
N VAL A 25 4.91 7.68 11.55
CA VAL A 25 5.42 7.28 10.23
C VAL A 25 5.24 8.45 9.26
N HIS A 26 6.35 9.14 8.96
CA HIS A 26 6.33 10.37 8.16
C HIS A 26 6.82 10.19 6.72
N GLY A 27 7.50 9.09 6.42
CA GLY A 27 8.02 8.77 5.08
C GLY A 27 7.31 7.58 4.46
N LEU A 28 6.78 7.75 3.25
CA LEU A 28 6.20 6.67 2.44
C LEU A 28 6.33 6.98 0.95
N THR A 29 6.25 5.96 0.11
CA THR A 29 6.18 6.08 -1.35
C THR A 29 4.86 5.53 -1.84
N VAL A 30 4.28 6.19 -2.85
CA VAL A 30 3.01 5.81 -3.44
C VAL A 30 3.20 5.53 -4.93
N THR A 31 2.58 4.46 -5.44
CA THR A 31 2.55 4.13 -6.86
C THR A 31 1.13 3.76 -7.28
N GLU A 32 0.66 4.32 -8.39
CA GLU A 32 -0.59 3.88 -9.00
C GLU A 32 -0.39 2.53 -9.69
N VAL A 33 -1.26 1.57 -9.39
CA VAL A 33 -1.18 0.21 -9.94
C VAL A 33 -2.54 -0.28 -10.40
N LYS A 34 -2.52 -1.34 -11.19
CA LYS A 34 -3.71 -2.02 -11.70
C LYS A 34 -3.83 -3.38 -11.01
N GLY A 35 -4.95 -3.62 -10.32
CA GLY A 35 -5.22 -4.85 -9.59
C GLY A 35 -6.23 -5.74 -10.31
N TYR A 36 -6.04 -7.05 -10.21
CA TYR A 36 -6.99 -8.06 -10.69
C TYR A 36 -7.20 -9.14 -9.60
N GLY A 37 -8.41 -9.71 -9.52
CA GLY A 37 -8.73 -10.74 -8.53
C GLY A 37 -10.22 -11.01 -8.41
N ARG A 38 -10.68 -11.31 -7.18
CA ARG A 38 -12.11 -11.61 -6.90
C ARG A 38 -13.06 -10.45 -7.23
N GLN A 39 -12.56 -9.22 -7.17
CA GLN A 39 -13.26 -8.06 -7.70
C GLN A 39 -13.16 -8.12 -9.23
N LYS A 40 -14.11 -8.83 -9.86
CA LYS A 40 -14.17 -8.92 -11.31
C LYS A 40 -14.45 -7.54 -11.89
N GLY A 41 -13.68 -7.12 -12.88
CA GLY A 41 -14.02 -5.97 -13.70
C GLY A 41 -15.33 -6.21 -14.44
N HIS A 42 -16.09 -5.15 -14.74
CA HIS A 42 -17.29 -5.26 -15.57
C HIS A 42 -16.90 -5.74 -16.98
N THR A 43 -17.76 -6.54 -17.62
CA THR A 43 -17.62 -6.88 -19.04
C THR A 43 -18.04 -5.67 -19.86
N GLU A 44 -17.11 -5.08 -20.62
CA GLU A 44 -17.43 -4.04 -21.61
C GLU A 44 -17.48 -4.65 -23.01
N ILE A 45 -18.53 -4.32 -23.77
CA ILE A 45 -18.67 -4.71 -25.17
C ILE A 45 -17.95 -3.66 -26.02
N TYR A 46 -16.85 -4.02 -26.68
CA TYR A 46 -16.14 -3.14 -27.62
C TYR A 46 -16.18 -3.76 -29.02
N ARG A 47 -16.81 -3.06 -29.98
CA ARG A 47 -16.98 -3.50 -31.38
C ARG A 47 -17.52 -4.93 -31.54
N GLY A 48 -18.47 -5.33 -30.71
CA GLY A 48 -19.12 -6.65 -30.81
C GLY A 48 -18.29 -7.82 -30.29
N ALA A 49 -17.13 -7.57 -29.66
CA ALA A 49 -16.38 -8.58 -28.92
C ALA A 49 -16.47 -8.30 -27.42
N GLU A 50 -16.70 -9.35 -26.62
CA GLU A 50 -16.65 -9.29 -25.17
C GLU A 50 -15.18 -9.27 -24.73
N TYR A 51 -14.71 -8.11 -24.24
CA TYR A 51 -13.40 -8.02 -23.60
C TYR A 51 -13.58 -8.20 -22.10
N ALA A 52 -13.47 -9.44 -21.64
CA ALA A 52 -13.27 -9.71 -20.23
C ALA A 52 -11.81 -9.44 -19.89
N VAL A 53 -11.54 -8.37 -19.14
CA VAL A 53 -10.53 -8.20 -18.06
C VAL A 53 -10.36 -6.68 -17.87
N SER A 54 -11.21 -6.08 -17.03
CA SER A 54 -10.94 -4.73 -16.54
C SER A 54 -10.10 -4.85 -15.26
N PHE A 55 -8.82 -4.52 -15.37
CA PHE A 55 -7.99 -4.23 -14.21
C PHE A 55 -8.58 -3.02 -13.49
N LEU A 56 -8.64 -3.08 -12.16
CA LEU A 56 -9.16 -1.98 -11.36
C LEU A 56 -8.01 -1.12 -10.83
N PRO A 57 -8.13 0.21 -10.84
CA PRO A 57 -7.13 1.09 -10.27
C PRO A 57 -7.00 0.84 -8.77
N LYS A 58 -5.76 0.77 -8.30
CA LYS A 58 -5.38 0.61 -6.90
C LYS A 58 -4.20 1.53 -6.61
N ILE A 59 -3.99 1.79 -5.33
CA ILE A 59 -2.82 2.50 -4.85
C ILE A 59 -1.93 1.50 -4.11
N LYS A 60 -0.64 1.47 -4.46
CA LYS A 60 0.40 0.75 -3.73
C LYS A 60 1.15 1.75 -2.85
N ILE A 61 1.11 1.55 -1.55
CA ILE A 61 1.87 2.29 -0.53
C ILE A 61 3.02 1.41 -0.08
N GLU A 62 4.23 1.97 -0.05
CA GLU A 62 5.44 1.32 0.44
C GLU A 62 6.05 2.17 1.55
N VAL A 63 6.24 1.58 2.73
CA VAL A 63 6.79 2.25 3.91
C VAL A 63 7.87 1.38 4.55
N ALA A 64 9.08 1.91 4.65
CA ALA A 64 10.19 1.29 5.36
C ALA A 64 10.15 1.72 6.83
N ILE A 65 10.17 0.76 7.74
CA ILE A 65 9.99 0.99 9.19
C ILE A 65 10.89 0.08 10.04
N PRO A 66 11.22 0.52 11.27
CA PRO A 66 11.73 -0.35 12.32
C PRO A 66 10.82 -1.56 12.60
N ASP A 67 11.40 -2.66 13.07
CA ASP A 67 10.68 -3.94 13.23
C ASP A 67 9.59 -3.87 14.32
N ASP A 68 9.78 -3.04 15.34
CA ASP A 68 8.85 -2.81 16.45
C ASP A 68 7.58 -2.04 16.03
N LEU A 69 7.63 -1.26 14.94
CA LEU A 69 6.47 -0.54 14.41
C LEU A 69 5.59 -1.37 13.47
N VAL A 70 6.03 -2.54 13.02
CA VAL A 70 5.35 -3.34 11.99
C VAL A 70 3.89 -3.66 12.37
N GLY A 71 3.66 -4.10 13.61
CA GLY A 71 2.32 -4.43 14.08
C GLY A 71 1.37 -3.22 14.04
N ARG A 72 1.83 -2.09 14.57
CA ARG A 72 1.06 -0.83 14.62
C ARG A 72 0.73 -0.30 13.22
N VAL A 73 1.67 -0.42 12.29
CA VAL A 73 1.49 0.00 10.89
C VAL A 73 0.46 -0.87 10.18
N ILE A 74 0.55 -2.20 10.32
CA ILE A 74 -0.44 -3.12 9.73
C ILE A 74 -1.84 -2.83 10.27
N GLU A 75 -1.96 -2.64 11.59
CA GLU A 75 -3.23 -2.33 12.23
C GLU A 75 -3.83 -1.02 11.73
N ALA A 76 -3.03 0.06 11.70
CA ALA A 76 -3.47 1.37 11.23
C ALA A 76 -3.94 1.34 9.77
N ILE A 77 -3.17 0.71 8.87
CA ILE A 77 -3.55 0.56 7.45
C ILE A 77 -4.82 -0.29 7.33
N THR A 78 -4.92 -1.38 8.09
CA THR A 78 -6.09 -2.27 8.04
C THR A 78 -7.35 -1.55 8.51
N ALA A 79 -7.28 -0.82 9.61
CA ALA A 79 -8.43 -0.09 10.17
C ALA A 79 -8.95 1.00 9.23
N THR A 80 -8.06 1.74 8.57
CA THR A 80 -8.41 2.87 7.70
C THR A 80 -8.76 2.45 6.28
N ALA A 81 -8.05 1.49 5.70
CA ALA A 81 -8.30 1.04 4.32
C ALA A 81 -9.52 0.11 4.20
N ARG A 82 -9.99 -0.49 5.30
CA ARG A 82 -11.11 -1.43 5.30
C ARG A 82 -12.44 -0.70 5.05
N THR A 83 -13.15 -1.15 4.03
CA THR A 83 -14.55 -0.79 3.76
C THR A 83 -15.50 -1.94 4.06
N GLY A 84 -14.97 -3.16 4.24
CA GLY A 84 -15.76 -4.37 4.43
C GLY A 84 -16.26 -4.97 3.11
N GLN A 85 -15.98 -4.33 1.97
CA GLN A 85 -16.39 -4.80 0.65
C GLN A 85 -15.24 -5.55 -0.05
N ILE A 86 -15.61 -6.36 -1.04
CA ILE A 86 -14.61 -7.04 -1.90
C ILE A 86 -13.71 -5.99 -2.55
N GLY A 87 -12.40 -6.25 -2.52
CA GLY A 87 -11.40 -5.42 -3.19
C GLY A 87 -10.75 -4.34 -2.34
N ASP A 88 -10.88 -4.38 -1.00
CA ASP A 88 -10.15 -3.52 -0.08
C ASP A 88 -8.63 -3.63 -0.24
N GLY A 89 -8.15 -4.81 -0.61
CA GLY A 89 -6.77 -5.02 -1.06
C GLY A 89 -6.00 -5.98 -0.17
N LYS A 90 -4.68 -5.80 -0.07
CA LYS A 90 -3.76 -6.69 0.66
C LYS A 90 -2.58 -5.91 1.23
N ILE A 91 -2.00 -6.43 2.31
CA ILE A 91 -0.75 -5.95 2.90
C ILE A 91 0.28 -7.08 2.83
N PHE A 92 1.50 -6.74 2.44
CA PHE A 92 2.66 -7.62 2.42
C PHE A 92 3.78 -7.01 3.26
N VAL A 93 4.61 -7.86 3.84
CA VAL A 93 5.76 -7.44 4.65
C VAL A 93 6.98 -8.18 4.13
N SER A 94 8.02 -7.43 3.83
CA SER A 94 9.32 -7.97 3.41
C SER A 94 10.44 -7.45 4.30
N SER A 95 11.48 -8.25 4.50
CA SER A 95 12.68 -7.82 5.22
C SER A 95 13.47 -6.80 4.41
N ILE A 96 13.95 -5.75 5.07
CA ILE A 96 14.97 -4.85 4.53
C ILE A 96 16.29 -5.22 5.19
N GLU A 97 17.26 -5.64 4.38
CA GLU A 97 18.61 -5.96 4.88
C GLU A 97 19.44 -4.70 5.16
N LYS A 98 19.21 -3.62 4.39
CA LYS A 98 19.93 -2.36 4.55
C LYS A 98 19.11 -1.17 4.05
N ALA A 99 19.17 -0.06 4.79
CA ALA A 99 18.66 1.23 4.34
C ALA A 99 19.76 2.29 4.36
N VAL A 100 19.70 3.27 3.44
CA VAL A 100 20.66 4.37 3.38
C VAL A 100 19.92 5.66 3.01
N ARG A 101 20.08 6.71 3.82
CA ARG A 101 19.56 8.04 3.50
C ARG A 101 20.54 8.75 2.57
N ILE A 102 20.16 8.92 1.31
CA ILE A 102 21.03 9.50 0.27
C ILE A 102 21.63 10.86 0.68
N ARG A 103 20.86 11.71 1.36
CA ARG A 103 21.28 13.07 1.75
C ARG A 103 22.40 13.09 2.79
N THR A 104 22.40 12.16 3.74
CA THR A 104 23.29 12.20 4.93
C THR A 104 24.26 11.02 5.00
N GLY A 105 23.98 9.93 4.29
CA GLY A 105 24.72 8.68 4.40
C GLY A 105 24.36 7.85 5.64
N GLU A 106 23.41 8.31 6.47
CA GLU A 106 22.88 7.54 7.61
C GLU A 106 22.34 6.19 7.12
N THR A 107 22.48 5.17 7.96
CA THR A 107 22.10 3.81 7.63
C THR A 107 21.01 3.27 8.55
N ASP A 108 20.24 2.33 8.02
CA ASP A 108 19.28 1.53 8.77
C ASP A 108 18.26 2.39 9.53
N ALA A 109 18.11 2.22 10.84
CA ALA A 109 17.10 2.94 11.62
C ALA A 109 17.28 4.46 11.53
N ASP A 110 18.52 4.96 11.51
CA ASP A 110 18.83 6.39 11.39
C ASP A 110 18.51 6.94 9.99
N ALA A 111 18.40 6.05 8.98
CA ALA A 111 18.06 6.41 7.61
C ALA A 111 16.56 6.63 7.37
N LEU A 112 15.70 6.20 8.29
CA LEU A 112 14.24 6.20 8.14
C LEU A 112 13.60 7.51 8.59
#